data_AF-G0LGH7-F1
#
_entry.id   AF-G0LGH7-F1
#
_cell.length_a   1.000
_cell.length_b   1.000
_cell.length_c   1.000
_cell.angle_alpha   90.00
_cell.angle_beta   90.00
_cell.angle_gamma   90.00
#
_symmetry.space_group_name_H-M   'P 1'
#
loop_
_entity.id
_entity.type
_entity.pdbx_description
1 polymer ?
#
loop_
_entity_poly.entity_id
_entity_poly.type
_entity_poly.pdbx_seq_one_letter_code
_entity_poly.pdbx_strand_id
1 'polypeptide(L)'
;MIRLVIAAVLLLATMAIAIPAITDATQTRTATEYDAAADRIERAGRELVMNEDATRSRLYAATRHVDITIPIQSLTAPETEFVAIGGSPNTVGNQPVVTYALSATSAKTSVPRRVISLPVPVRTPQGPVVFQSAGSHNIILSFVRERSRTVIVITRG
;
A
#
# COMPACT_ATOMS: atom_id res chain seq x y z
N MET A 1 -0.45 -47.21 -21.20
CA MET A 1 -1.36 -46.04 -21.09
C MET A 1 -1.72 -45.70 -19.66
N ILE A 2 -2.05 -46.68 -18.80
CA ILE A 2 -2.39 -46.45 -17.37
C ILE A 2 -1.32 -45.70 -16.56
N ARG A 3 -0.02 -45.96 -16.83
CA ARG A 3 1.08 -45.26 -16.15
C ARG A 3 1.12 -43.75 -16.43
N LEU A 4 0.73 -43.35 -17.64
CA LEU A 4 0.72 -41.95 -18.07
C LEU A 4 -0.46 -41.20 -17.43
N VAL A 5 -1.60 -41.87 -17.30
CA VAL A 5 -2.78 -41.37 -16.57
C VAL A 5 -2.48 -41.20 -15.09
N ILE A 6 -1.85 -42.19 -14.46
CA ILE A 6 -1.46 -42.11 -13.05
C ILE A 6 -0.49 -40.96 -12.82
N ALA A 7 0.53 -40.79 -13.69
CA ALA A 7 1.47 -39.67 -13.59
C ALA A 7 0.78 -38.31 -13.73
N ALA A 8 -0.15 -38.16 -14.68
CA ALA A 8 -0.91 -36.92 -14.88
C ALA A 8 -1.80 -36.59 -13.68
N VAL A 9 -2.49 -37.60 -13.12
CA VAL A 9 -3.32 -37.43 -11.92
C VAL A 9 -2.48 -37.07 -10.70
N LEU A 10 -1.31 -37.71 -10.52
CA LEU A 10 -0.40 -37.37 -9.43
C LEU A 10 0.12 -35.95 -9.55
N LEU A 11 0.49 -35.52 -10.77
CA LEU A 11 0.99 -34.17 -11.02
C LEU A 11 -0.08 -33.12 -10.75
N LEU A 12 -1.31 -33.33 -11.21
CA LEU A 12 -2.46 -32.46 -10.92
C LEU A 12 -2.78 -32.41 -9.42
N ALA A 13 -2.76 -33.56 -8.73
CA ALA A 13 -2.99 -33.62 -7.28
C ALA A 13 -1.92 -32.85 -6.50
N THR A 14 -0.65 -32.99 -6.91
CA THR A 14 0.47 -32.26 -6.29
C THR A 14 0.36 -30.76 -6.55
N MET A 15 -0.05 -30.36 -7.76
CA MET A 15 -0.23 -28.96 -8.13
C MET A 15 -1.41 -28.32 -7.38
N ALA A 16 -2.52 -29.07 -7.19
CA ALA A 16 -3.67 -28.61 -6.42
C ALA A 16 -3.32 -28.32 -4.94
N ILE A 17 -2.37 -29.05 -4.37
CA ILE A 17 -1.88 -28.84 -3.00
C ILE A 17 -0.89 -27.68 -2.93
N ALA A 18 -0.09 -27.45 -3.98
CA ALA A 18 0.93 -26.41 -3.99
C ALA A 18 0.37 -24.99 -4.25
N ILE A 19 -0.71 -24.86 -5.02
CA ILE A 19 -1.28 -23.55 -5.40
C ILE A 19 -1.70 -22.70 -4.16
N PRO A 20 -2.40 -23.24 -3.14
CA PRO A 20 -2.74 -22.47 -1.94
C PRO A 20 -1.51 -21.93 -1.20
N ALA A 21 -0.48 -22.76 -1.01
CA ALA A 21 0.73 -22.37 -0.29
C ALA A 21 1.52 -21.26 -1.01
N ILE A 22 1.57 -21.32 -2.35
CA ILE A 22 2.19 -20.25 -3.16
C ILE A 22 1.38 -18.95 -3.02
N THR A 23 0.04 -19.04 -3.07
CA THR A 23 -0.83 -17.88 -2.92
C THR A 23 -0.63 -17.18 -1.57
N ASP A 24 -0.53 -17.93 -0.47
CA ASP A 24 -0.29 -17.39 0.87
C ASP A 24 1.10 -16.73 1.00
N ALA A 25 2.13 -17.33 0.42
CA ALA A 25 3.49 -16.78 0.43
C ALA A 25 3.57 -15.45 -0.33
N THR A 26 2.91 -15.37 -1.50
CA THR A 26 2.90 -14.14 -2.31
C THR A 26 2.12 -13.01 -1.65
N GLN A 27 1.00 -13.31 -0.98
CA GLN A 27 0.26 -12.32 -0.18
C GLN A 27 1.09 -11.81 1.00
N THR A 28 1.83 -12.70 1.68
CA THR A 28 2.69 -12.33 2.82
C THR A 28 3.80 -11.39 2.36
N ARG A 29 4.47 -11.70 1.24
CA ARG A 29 5.53 -10.85 0.68
C ARG A 29 5.00 -9.46 0.29
N THR A 30 3.84 -9.42 -0.35
CA THR A 30 3.19 -8.17 -0.75
C THR A 30 2.82 -7.31 0.47
N ALA A 31 2.34 -7.94 1.55
CA ALA A 31 2.09 -7.25 2.82
C ALA A 31 3.38 -6.63 3.40
N THR A 32 4.48 -7.39 3.41
CA THR A 32 5.79 -6.88 3.87
C THR A 32 6.29 -5.69 3.05
N GLU A 33 6.06 -5.68 1.73
CA GLU A 33 6.43 -4.55 0.88
C GLU A 33 5.60 -3.29 1.18
N TYR A 34 4.31 -3.45 1.49
CA TYR A 34 3.45 -2.34 1.92
C TYR A 34 3.77 -1.84 3.33
N ASP A 35 4.12 -2.74 4.25
CA ASP A 35 4.61 -2.37 5.58
C ASP A 35 5.92 -1.56 5.46
N ALA A 36 6.86 -2.01 4.62
CA ALA A 36 8.08 -1.27 4.35
C ALA A 36 7.82 0.10 3.69
N ALA A 37 6.76 0.23 2.88
CA ALA A 37 6.34 1.52 2.33
C ALA A 37 5.78 2.46 3.40
N ALA A 38 4.97 1.94 4.34
CA ALA A 38 4.47 2.69 5.48
C ALA A 38 5.63 3.18 6.37
N ASP A 39 6.64 2.33 6.63
CA ASP A 39 7.85 2.70 7.38
C ASP A 39 8.66 3.80 6.69
N ARG A 40 8.73 3.80 5.35
CA ARG A 40 9.39 4.87 4.58
C ARG A 40 8.66 6.21 4.75
N ILE A 41 7.34 6.19 4.68
CA ILE A 41 6.50 7.38 4.91
C ILE A 41 6.69 7.91 6.33
N GLU A 42 6.66 7.02 7.33
CA GLU A 42 6.88 7.38 8.72
C GLU A 42 8.27 7.99 8.93
N ARG A 43 9.32 7.37 8.38
CA ARG A 43 10.69 7.86 8.49
C ARG A 43 10.87 9.23 7.87
N ALA A 44 10.42 9.43 6.63
CA ALA A 44 10.46 10.74 5.97
C ALA A 44 9.65 11.79 6.76
N GLY A 45 8.52 11.37 7.34
CA GLY A 45 7.72 12.20 8.22
C GLY A 45 8.45 12.62 9.50
N ARG A 46 9.10 11.68 10.19
CA ARG A 46 9.93 11.96 11.37
C ARG A 46 11.11 12.85 11.03
N GLU A 47 11.78 12.63 9.92
CA GLU A 47 12.89 13.46 9.48
C GLU A 47 12.45 14.91 9.23
N LEU A 48 11.28 15.12 8.62
CA LEU A 48 10.67 16.46 8.52
C LEU A 48 10.39 17.06 9.90
N VAL A 49 9.79 16.29 10.81
CA VAL A 49 9.44 16.78 12.15
C VAL A 49 10.68 17.14 12.98
N MET A 50 11.77 16.39 12.84
CA MET A 50 12.98 16.57 13.64
C MET A 50 13.91 17.64 13.09
N ASN A 51 13.96 17.83 11.78
CA ASN A 51 14.95 18.68 11.13
C ASN A 51 14.39 19.97 10.55
N GLU A 52 13.07 20.08 10.39
CA GLU A 52 12.43 21.21 9.70
C GLU A 52 11.36 21.88 10.58
N ASP A 53 11.13 23.17 10.35
CA ASP A 53 10.10 23.92 11.04
C ASP A 53 8.73 23.83 10.35
N ALA A 54 7.70 23.53 11.13
CA ALA A 54 6.32 23.52 10.63
C ALA A 54 5.84 24.94 10.33
N THR A 55 5.38 25.17 9.10
CA THR A 55 4.82 26.47 8.69
C THR A 55 3.30 26.43 8.63
N ARG A 56 2.65 27.60 8.78
CA ARG A 56 1.17 27.70 8.73
C ARG A 56 0.59 27.51 7.33
N SER A 57 1.41 27.68 6.30
CA SER A 57 0.99 27.59 4.91
C SER A 57 1.80 26.53 4.20
N ARG A 58 1.11 25.59 3.56
CA ARG A 58 1.75 24.51 2.78
C ARG A 58 2.69 25.03 1.69
N LEU A 59 2.41 26.19 1.11
CA LEU A 59 3.26 26.80 0.07
C LEU A 59 4.69 27.09 0.53
N TYR A 60 4.89 27.24 1.85
CA TYR A 60 6.19 27.51 2.46
C TYR A 60 6.63 26.36 3.38
N ALA A 61 5.94 25.23 3.36
CA ALA A 61 6.27 24.09 4.19
C ALA A 61 7.48 23.34 3.62
N ALA A 62 8.33 22.82 4.51
CA ALA A 62 9.35 21.86 4.10
C ALA A 62 8.67 20.61 3.49
N THR A 63 9.20 20.18 2.35
CA THR A 63 8.65 19.05 1.60
C THR A 63 9.66 17.92 1.44
N ARG A 64 9.18 16.67 1.54
CA ARG A 64 9.94 15.47 1.16
C ARG A 64 9.16 14.67 0.14
N HIS A 65 9.88 14.13 -0.83
CA HIS A 65 9.34 13.23 -1.83
C HIS A 65 9.60 11.79 -1.37
N VAL A 66 8.57 10.96 -1.42
CA VAL A 66 8.68 9.53 -1.11
C VAL A 66 8.09 8.77 -2.28
N ASP A 67 8.88 7.82 -2.80
CA ASP A 67 8.43 6.93 -3.86
C ASP A 67 7.77 5.70 -3.25
N ILE A 68 6.60 5.37 -3.78
CA ILE A 68 5.82 4.18 -3.45
C ILE A 68 5.83 3.29 -4.67
N THR A 69 6.35 2.09 -4.50
CA THR A 69 6.33 1.07 -5.55
C THR A 69 5.12 0.18 -5.34
N ILE A 70 4.23 0.14 -6.34
CA ILE A 70 3.13 -0.81 -6.41
C ILE A 70 3.58 -1.96 -7.31
N PRO A 71 3.61 -3.21 -6.81
CA PRO A 71 4.09 -4.36 -7.57
C PRO A 71 3.31 -4.55 -8.87
N ILE A 72 4.03 -4.87 -9.94
CA ILE A 72 3.41 -5.29 -11.21
C ILE A 72 2.92 -6.74 -11.03
N GLN A 73 1.75 -7.04 -11.58
CA GLN A 73 1.22 -8.40 -11.61
C GLN A 73 2.26 -9.36 -12.19
N SER A 74 2.54 -10.44 -11.46
CA SER A 74 3.43 -11.50 -11.92
C SER A 74 2.99 -12.85 -11.34
N LEU A 75 3.63 -13.93 -11.79
CA LEU A 75 3.41 -15.28 -11.23
C LEU A 75 3.61 -15.34 -9.70
N THR A 76 4.35 -14.39 -9.12
CA THR A 76 4.70 -14.35 -7.70
C THR A 76 4.19 -13.10 -6.97
N ALA A 77 3.43 -12.23 -7.65
CA ALA A 77 2.83 -11.05 -7.05
C ALA A 77 1.39 -10.88 -7.56
N PRO A 78 0.37 -10.97 -6.69
CA PRO A 78 -0.99 -10.72 -7.11
C PRO A 78 -1.14 -9.28 -7.61
N GLU A 79 -2.01 -9.09 -8.60
CA GLU A 79 -2.36 -7.75 -9.07
C GLU A 79 -2.91 -6.92 -7.90
N THR A 80 -2.47 -5.67 -7.78
CA THR A 80 -2.99 -4.76 -6.76
C THR A 80 -4.17 -4.00 -7.36
N GLU A 81 -5.33 -4.06 -6.72
CA GLU A 81 -6.52 -3.33 -7.16
C GLU A 81 -6.40 -1.85 -6.82
N PHE A 82 -6.00 -1.55 -5.58
CA PHE A 82 -5.68 -0.18 -5.17
C PHE A 82 -4.79 -0.13 -3.94
N VAL A 83 -4.10 1.00 -3.81
CA VAL A 83 -3.45 1.49 -2.59
C VAL A 83 -3.97 2.90 -2.31
N ALA A 84 -4.44 3.15 -1.10
CA ALA A 84 -5.00 4.44 -0.68
C ALA A 84 -4.31 4.92 0.59
N ILE A 85 -3.84 6.17 0.58
CA ILE A 85 -3.22 6.82 1.74
C ILE A 85 -4.17 7.87 2.27
N GLY A 86 -4.35 7.94 3.59
CA GLY A 86 -5.28 8.88 4.19
C GLY A 86 -6.68 8.31 4.41
N GLY A 87 -6.87 7.00 4.22
CA GLY A 87 -8.16 6.33 4.36
C GLY A 87 -8.41 5.29 3.27
N SER A 88 -9.64 4.77 3.23
CA SER A 88 -10.11 3.88 2.17
C SER A 88 -10.62 4.67 0.95
N PRO A 89 -10.61 4.07 -0.26
CA PRO A 89 -11.26 4.68 -1.43
C PRO A 89 -12.72 5.05 -1.13
N ASN A 90 -13.19 6.16 -1.69
CA ASN A 90 -14.55 6.68 -1.53
C ASN A 90 -14.97 7.02 -0.08
N THR A 91 -14.03 7.07 0.86
CA THR A 91 -14.31 7.51 2.23
C THR A 91 -14.19 9.03 2.31
N VAL A 92 -15.20 9.67 2.89
CA VAL A 92 -15.15 11.10 3.19
C VAL A 92 -14.39 11.31 4.49
N GLY A 93 -13.30 12.05 4.42
CA GLY A 93 -12.46 12.35 5.57
C GLY A 93 -11.03 11.86 5.40
N ASN A 94 -10.25 12.01 6.45
CA ASN A 94 -8.84 11.66 6.47
C ASN A 94 -8.52 10.84 7.73
N GLN A 95 -7.93 9.68 7.52
CA GLN A 95 -7.46 8.78 8.57
C GLN A 95 -5.96 8.55 8.37
N PRO A 96 -5.15 8.49 9.44
CA PRO A 96 -3.73 8.19 9.35
C PRO A 96 -3.51 6.70 9.09
N VAL A 97 -3.95 6.22 7.92
CA VAL A 97 -3.87 4.82 7.52
C VAL A 97 -3.51 4.70 6.04
N VAL A 98 -2.85 3.59 5.70
CA VAL A 98 -2.68 3.10 4.33
C VAL A 98 -3.61 1.90 4.17
N THR A 99 -4.56 2.00 3.24
CA THR A 99 -5.47 0.91 2.88
C THR A 99 -5.05 0.32 1.55
N TYR A 100 -4.96 -1.00 1.43
CA TYR A 100 -4.75 -1.65 0.13
C TYR A 100 -5.69 -2.84 -0.07
N ALA A 101 -5.93 -3.16 -1.33
CA ALA A 101 -6.62 -4.37 -1.75
C ALA A 101 -5.87 -5.01 -2.92
N LEU A 102 -5.83 -6.34 -2.91
CA LEU A 102 -5.29 -7.14 -4.01
C LEU A 102 -6.46 -7.63 -4.86
N SER A 103 -6.25 -7.71 -6.17
CA SER A 103 -7.23 -8.23 -7.12
C SER A 103 -7.53 -9.69 -6.80
N ALA A 104 -8.80 -10.07 -6.90
CA ALA A 104 -9.22 -11.43 -6.64
C ALA A 104 -8.69 -12.39 -7.72
N THR A 105 -7.91 -13.39 -7.32
CA THR A 105 -7.44 -14.44 -8.24
C THR A 105 -8.59 -15.32 -8.75
N SER A 106 -9.77 -15.26 -8.13
CA SER A 106 -10.97 -15.97 -8.55
C SER A 106 -12.23 -15.18 -8.18
N ALA A 107 -13.21 -15.12 -9.09
CA ALA A 107 -14.47 -14.37 -8.93
C ALA A 107 -15.33 -14.80 -7.72
N LYS A 108 -14.99 -15.93 -7.07
CA LYS A 108 -15.66 -16.42 -5.86
C LYS A 108 -15.01 -15.98 -4.55
N THR A 109 -13.86 -15.31 -4.59
CA THR A 109 -13.11 -14.94 -3.39
C THR A 109 -12.99 -13.43 -3.30
N SER A 110 -13.80 -12.80 -2.46
CA SER A 110 -13.58 -11.41 -2.07
C SER A 110 -12.24 -11.32 -1.34
N VAL A 111 -11.28 -10.57 -1.88
CA VAL A 111 -9.99 -10.38 -1.21
C VAL A 111 -10.19 -9.43 -0.02
N PRO A 112 -9.66 -9.76 1.17
CA PRO A 112 -9.79 -8.89 2.32
C PRO A 112 -9.01 -7.59 2.09
N ARG A 113 -9.71 -6.46 2.23
CA ARG A 113 -9.09 -5.14 2.37
C ARG A 113 -8.20 -5.14 3.61
N ARG A 114 -6.96 -4.66 3.47
CA ARG A 114 -6.01 -4.53 4.58
C ARG A 114 -5.78 -3.05 4.88
N VAL A 115 -5.60 -2.75 6.16
CA VAL A 115 -5.42 -1.40 6.69
C VAL A 115 -4.18 -1.40 7.57
N ILE A 116 -3.22 -0.54 7.24
CA ILE A 116 -1.99 -0.29 8.00
C ILE A 116 -2.13 1.07 8.67
N SER A 117 -1.99 1.13 9.99
CA SER A 117 -2.00 2.38 10.74
C SER A 117 -0.66 3.12 10.58
N LEU A 118 -0.73 4.42 10.30
CA LEU A 118 0.44 5.30 10.30
C LEU A 118 0.61 5.92 11.69
N PRO A 119 1.78 5.77 12.34
CA PRO A 119 2.01 6.30 13.69
C PRO A 119 2.28 7.82 13.71
N VAL A 120 2.25 8.48 12.55
CA VAL A 120 2.38 9.94 12.41
C VAL A 120 1.04 10.58 12.01
N PRO A 121 0.74 11.81 12.48
CA PRO A 121 -0.49 12.49 12.13
C PRO A 121 -0.46 12.92 10.66
N VAL A 122 -1.10 12.13 9.80
CA VAL A 122 -1.21 12.39 8.36
C VAL A 122 -2.51 13.09 8.01
N ARG A 123 -2.46 14.02 7.06
CA ARG A 123 -3.59 14.74 6.47
C ARG A 123 -3.58 14.67 4.95
N THR A 124 -4.70 14.30 4.35
CA THR A 124 -4.93 14.33 2.90
C THR A 124 -6.07 15.32 2.60
N PRO A 125 -5.77 16.55 2.15
CA PRO A 125 -6.75 17.64 2.09
C PRO A 125 -7.80 17.46 1.00
N GLN A 126 -7.46 16.73 -0.07
CA GLN A 126 -8.35 16.45 -1.21
C GLN A 126 -9.09 15.10 -1.06
N GLY A 127 -9.00 14.48 0.12
CA GLY A 127 -9.41 13.09 0.35
C GLY A 127 -8.27 12.09 0.11
N PRO A 128 -8.54 10.79 0.28
CA PRO A 128 -7.51 9.75 0.20
C PRO A 128 -6.75 9.78 -1.13
N VAL A 129 -5.42 9.67 -1.07
CA VAL A 129 -4.57 9.56 -2.25
C VAL A 129 -4.59 8.11 -2.71
N VAL A 130 -5.33 7.84 -3.78
CA VAL A 130 -5.54 6.48 -4.31
C VAL A 130 -4.67 6.23 -5.54
N PHE A 131 -4.01 5.08 -5.59
CA PHE A 131 -3.24 4.58 -6.72
C PHE A 131 -3.82 3.23 -7.15
N GLN A 132 -4.12 3.09 -8.44
CA GLN A 132 -4.72 1.87 -9.01
C GLN A 132 -3.80 1.19 -10.03
N SER A 133 -2.76 1.89 -10.47
CA SER A 133 -1.79 1.37 -11.44
C SER A 133 -0.55 0.84 -10.74
N ALA A 134 -0.01 -0.27 -11.26
CA ALA A 134 1.32 -0.73 -10.85
C ALA A 134 2.42 0.24 -11.29
N GLY A 135 3.57 0.18 -10.63
CA GLY A 135 4.74 1.02 -10.90
C GLY A 135 5.14 1.91 -9.73
N SER A 136 6.06 2.84 -10.00
CA SER A 136 6.53 3.79 -9.00
C SER A 136 5.66 5.05 -9.03
N HIS A 137 5.19 5.45 -7.86
CA HIS A 137 4.35 6.63 -7.67
C HIS A 137 5.02 7.57 -6.67
N ASN A 138 5.11 8.84 -7.03
CA ASN A 138 5.64 9.84 -6.12
C ASN A 138 4.54 10.41 -5.23
N ILE A 139 4.82 10.51 -3.94
CA ILE A 139 4.03 11.32 -3.01
C ILE A 139 4.88 12.41 -2.40
N ILE A 140 4.24 13.54 -2.14
CA ILE A 140 4.84 14.70 -1.50
C ILE A 140 4.30 14.78 -0.08
N LEU A 141 5.21 14.73 0.89
CA LEU A 141 4.96 15.00 2.30
C LEU A 141 5.31 16.46 2.54
N SER A 142 4.39 17.22 3.14
CA SER A 142 4.61 18.62 3.53
C SER A 142 4.38 18.77 5.03
N PHE A 143 5.31 19.39 5.74
CA PHE A 143 5.17 19.59 7.19
C PHE A 143 4.48 20.90 7.53
N VAL A 144 3.24 20.81 8.01
CA VAL A 144 2.35 21.97 8.19
C VAL A 144 1.89 22.09 9.64
N ARG A 145 1.80 23.31 10.13
CA ARG A 145 1.19 23.66 11.41
C ARG A 145 -0.27 24.07 11.19
N GLU A 146 -1.19 23.18 11.56
CA GLU A 146 -2.63 23.47 11.58
C GLU A 146 -3.09 23.85 12.98
N ARG A 147 -3.56 25.09 13.14
CA ARG A 147 -4.00 25.65 14.43
C ARG A 147 -2.88 25.50 15.48
N SER A 148 -3.01 24.52 16.38
CA SER A 148 -2.11 24.22 17.49
C SER A 148 -1.44 22.83 17.36
N ARG A 149 -1.58 22.16 16.22
CA ARG A 149 -0.96 20.85 15.96
C ARG A 149 -0.08 20.88 14.72
N THR A 150 0.96 20.07 14.73
CA THR A 150 1.77 19.79 13.55
C THR A 150 1.24 18.54 12.87
N VAL A 151 1.10 18.59 11.55
CA VAL A 151 0.55 17.51 10.72
C VAL A 151 1.40 17.35 9.47
N ILE A 152 1.49 16.12 8.98
CA ILE A 152 2.11 15.83 7.70
C ILE A 152 1.01 15.79 6.66
N VAL A 153 1.04 16.74 5.75
CA VAL A 153 0.12 16.78 4.62
C VAL A 153 0.69 15.93 3.49
N ILE A 154 -0.05 14.92 3.04
CA ILE A 154 0.33 14.07 1.91
C ILE A 154 -0.50 14.43 0.69
N THR A 155 0.18 14.60 -0.44
CA THR A 155 -0.45 14.70 -1.75
C THR A 155 0.27 13.88 -2.80
N ARG A 156 -0.42 13.62 -3.91
CA ARG A 156 0.22 13.09 -5.11
C ARG A 156 1.26 14.09 -5.65
N GLY A 157 2.42 13.56 -6.08
CA GLY A 157 3.46 14.31 -6.78
C GLY A 157 3.20 14.47 -8.27
#